data_AF-A0A382TL95-F1
#
_entry.id   AF-A0A382TL95-F1
#
_cell.length_a   1.000
_cell.length_b   1.000
_cell.length_c   1.000
_cell.angle_alpha   90.00
_cell.angle_beta   90.00
_cell.angle_gamma   90.00
#
_symmetry.space_group_name_H-M   'P 1'
#
loop_
_entity.id
_entity.type
_entity.pdbx_description
1 polymer ?
#
loop_
_entity_poly.entity_id
_entity_poly.type
_entity_poly.pdbx_seq_one_letter_code
_entity_poly.pdbx_strand_id
1 'polypeptide(L)'
;MAITNAFKVAELIRHLQYDSTNDVITTSKRTADKNAKRADTQRTATTVFSLDTFAHASFRAARYIVAMSKGTDYHSTEIMLIHDGTNVTLTQYGTLKSKSLATFDADISGSDVRLRCTPASATATNIQYDRTVVDA
;
A
#
# COMPACT_ATOMS: atom_id res chain seq x y z
N MET A 1 32.70 3.51 -13.66
CA MET A 1 32.35 4.22 -14.91
C MET A 1 31.00 4.90 -14.69
N ALA A 2 30.91 6.22 -14.88
CA ALA A 2 29.63 6.92 -14.73
C ALA A 2 28.70 6.54 -15.89
N ILE A 3 27.48 6.09 -15.56
CA ILE A 3 26.46 5.79 -16.56
C ILE A 3 25.97 7.11 -17.14
N THR A 4 26.24 7.36 -18.43
CA THR A 4 25.76 8.55 -19.14
C THR A 4 24.24 8.49 -19.32
N ASN A 5 23.60 9.63 -19.56
CA ASN A 5 22.15 9.66 -19.82
C ASN A 5 21.74 8.82 -21.05
N ALA A 6 22.63 8.66 -22.03
CA ALA A 6 22.40 7.78 -23.19
C ALA A 6 22.24 6.31 -22.77
N PHE A 7 23.07 5.82 -21.82
CA PHE A 7 22.94 4.46 -21.30
C PHE A 7 21.65 4.25 -20.50
N LYS A 8 21.18 5.27 -19.75
CA LYS A 8 19.91 5.20 -19.03
C LYS A 8 18.71 5.09 -19.97
N VAL A 9 18.71 5.85 -21.06
CA VAL A 9 17.64 5.77 -22.08
C VAL A 9 17.67 4.41 -22.78
N ALA A 10 18.86 3.92 -23.13
CA ALA A 10 19.03 2.59 -23.71
C ALA A 10 18.56 1.45 -22.79
N GLU A 11 18.64 1.64 -21.48
CA GLU A 11 18.06 0.72 -20.50
C GLU A 11 16.53 0.81 -20.44
N LEU A 12 15.98 2.02 -20.40
CA LEU A 12 14.54 2.23 -20.33
C LEU A 12 13.79 1.60 -21.52
N ILE A 13 14.27 1.81 -22.74
CA ILE A 13 13.65 1.28 -23.97
C ILE A 13 13.74 -0.25 -24.08
N ARG A 14 14.58 -0.92 -23.29
CA ARG A 14 14.59 -2.39 -23.20
C ARG A 14 13.42 -2.93 -22.38
N HIS A 15 12.81 -2.11 -21.53
CA HIS A 15 11.76 -2.52 -20.59
C HIS A 15 10.38 -1.91 -20.89
N LEU A 16 10.33 -0.84 -21.69
CA LEU A 16 9.11 -0.24 -22.23
C LEU A 16 9.00 -0.57 -23.72
N GLN A 17 8.01 -1.35 -24.09
CA GLN A 17 7.75 -1.74 -25.48
C GLN A 17 6.43 -1.14 -25.95
N TYR A 18 6.45 -0.46 -27.09
CA TYR A 18 5.21 -0.11 -27.78
C TYR A 18 4.73 -1.33 -28.57
N ASP A 19 3.53 -1.81 -28.24
CA ASP A 19 2.81 -2.81 -29.01
C ASP A 19 2.00 -2.10 -30.09
N SER A 20 2.55 -2.05 -31.32
CA SER A 20 1.92 -1.41 -32.47
C SER A 20 0.69 -2.15 -33.00
N THR A 21 0.38 -3.34 -32.48
CA THR A 21 -0.83 -4.07 -32.88
C THR A 21 -2.04 -3.55 -32.11
N ASN A 22 -1.83 -3.21 -30.83
CA ASN A 22 -2.89 -2.81 -29.92
C ASN A 22 -2.82 -1.33 -29.50
N ASP A 23 -1.84 -0.58 -29.99
CA ASP A 23 -1.55 0.80 -29.62
C ASP A 23 -1.35 1.00 -28.11
N VAL A 24 -0.66 0.06 -27.45
CA VAL A 24 -0.41 0.08 -26.00
C VAL A 24 1.09 0.08 -25.67
N ILE A 25 1.47 0.81 -24.62
CA ILE A 25 2.80 0.70 -24.01
C ILE A 25 2.78 -0.42 -22.97
N THR A 26 3.68 -1.39 -23.12
CA THR A 26 3.79 -2.57 -22.26
C THR A 26 5.09 -2.57 -21.46
N THR A 27 5.01 -3.12 -20.26
CA THR A 27 6.15 -3.37 -19.37
C THR A 27 6.00 -4.76 -18.76
N SER A 28 7.11 -5.48 -18.56
CA SER A 28 7.05 -6.82 -17.93
C SER A 28 6.67 -6.79 -16.45
N LYS A 29 6.79 -5.62 -15.82
CA LYS A 29 6.39 -5.36 -14.42
C LYS A 29 5.52 -4.13 -14.39
N ARG A 30 4.63 -4.04 -13.40
CA ARG A 30 3.83 -2.83 -13.21
C ARG A 30 4.73 -1.62 -12.93
N THR A 31 4.42 -0.49 -13.54
CA THR A 31 5.10 0.77 -13.27
C THR A 31 4.80 1.25 -11.84
N ALA A 32 5.79 1.91 -11.24
CA ALA A 32 5.59 2.59 -9.96
C ALA A 32 4.90 3.93 -10.20
N ASP A 33 3.90 4.23 -9.37
CA ASP A 33 3.24 5.52 -9.33
C ASP A 33 3.59 6.15 -7.97
N LYS A 34 3.99 7.42 -7.97
CA LYS A 34 4.35 8.15 -6.74
C LYS A 34 3.18 8.17 -5.75
N ASN A 35 1.95 8.18 -6.26
CA ASN A 35 0.73 8.29 -5.49
C ASN A 35 0.10 6.93 -5.18
N ALA A 36 0.63 5.82 -5.71
CA ALA A 36 0.11 4.49 -5.44
C ALA A 36 1.18 3.55 -4.87
N LYS A 37 0.79 2.68 -3.95
CA LYS A 37 1.68 1.66 -3.39
C LYS A 37 0.96 0.34 -3.28
N ARG A 38 1.67 -0.75 -3.53
CA ARG A 38 1.23 -2.10 -3.20
C ARG A 38 2.29 -2.76 -2.35
N ALA A 39 1.88 -3.45 -1.31
CA ALA A 39 2.81 -4.23 -0.52
C ALA A 39 2.10 -5.43 0.12
N ASP A 40 2.90 -6.42 0.45
CA ASP A 40 2.52 -7.56 1.26
C ASP A 40 3.41 -7.63 2.50
N THR A 41 2.87 -8.20 3.57
CA THR A 41 3.62 -8.54 4.77
C THR A 41 2.96 -9.75 5.43
N GLN A 42 3.75 -10.57 6.12
CA GLN A 42 3.25 -11.66 6.94
C GLN A 42 3.54 -11.36 8.41
N ARG A 43 2.56 -11.64 9.27
CA ARG A 43 2.70 -11.44 10.72
C ARG A 43 2.31 -12.69 11.51
N THR A 44 3.15 -13.00 12.49
CA THR A 44 3.01 -14.10 13.44
C THR A 44 2.96 -13.56 14.89
N ALA A 45 2.37 -12.38 15.07
CA ALA A 45 2.27 -11.71 16.35
C ALA A 45 0.95 -10.94 16.45
N THR A 46 0.49 -10.71 17.67
CA THR A 46 -0.70 -9.91 17.98
C THR A 46 -0.36 -8.46 18.36
N THR A 47 0.91 -8.07 18.21
CA THR A 47 1.36 -6.72 18.52
C THR A 47 1.05 -5.77 17.38
N VAL A 48 0.70 -4.54 17.73
CA VAL A 48 0.47 -3.47 16.76
C VAL A 48 1.77 -3.12 16.03
N PHE A 49 1.68 -2.92 14.72
CA PHE A 49 2.80 -2.48 13.89
C PHE A 49 2.33 -1.47 12.84
N SER A 50 3.28 -0.76 12.23
CA SER A 50 3.00 0.14 11.11
C SER A 50 2.94 -0.67 9.82
N LEU A 51 1.75 -0.83 9.25
CA LEU A 51 1.52 -1.54 7.98
C LEU A 51 2.01 -0.71 6.79
N ASP A 52 1.82 0.59 6.86
CA ASP A 52 2.29 1.54 5.86
C ASP A 52 2.59 2.89 6.49
N THR A 53 3.47 3.67 5.84
CA THR A 53 3.76 5.06 6.19
C THR A 53 3.83 5.93 4.95
N PHE A 54 3.46 7.21 5.11
CA PHE A 54 3.67 8.24 4.10
C PHE A 54 3.81 9.62 4.76
N ALA A 55 4.52 10.53 4.10
CA ALA A 55 4.80 11.85 4.63
C ALA A 55 3.51 12.69 4.71
N HIS A 56 3.15 13.14 5.91
CA HIS A 56 1.95 13.96 6.15
C HIS A 56 2.06 15.36 5.51
N ALA A 57 3.28 15.82 5.22
CA ALA A 57 3.53 17.10 4.57
C ALA A 57 3.25 17.07 3.06
N SER A 58 3.25 15.88 2.45
CA SER A 58 3.08 15.71 1.00
C SER A 58 1.67 15.30 0.61
N PHE A 59 0.95 14.61 1.50
CA PHE A 59 -0.33 13.98 1.18
C PHE A 59 -1.33 14.16 2.32
N ARG A 60 -2.56 14.60 2.03
CA ARG A 60 -3.62 14.85 3.02
C ARG A 60 -4.40 13.60 3.42
N ALA A 61 -4.58 12.69 2.48
CA ALA A 61 -5.46 11.55 2.62
C ALA A 61 -4.91 10.30 1.92
N ALA A 62 -5.38 9.13 2.36
CA ALA A 62 -5.05 7.86 1.76
C ALA A 62 -6.24 6.91 1.77
N ARG A 63 -6.38 6.15 0.69
CA ARG A 63 -7.34 5.06 0.54
C ARG A 63 -6.59 3.75 0.42
N TYR A 64 -6.99 2.76 1.21
CA TYR A 64 -6.42 1.42 1.21
C TYR A 64 -7.48 0.39 0.90
N ILE A 65 -7.21 -0.52 -0.02
CA ILE A 65 -7.92 -1.80 -0.10
C ILE A 65 -7.00 -2.84 0.53
N VAL A 66 -7.43 -3.43 1.65
CA VAL A 66 -6.66 -4.44 2.37
C VAL A 66 -7.30 -5.80 2.18
N ALA A 67 -6.50 -6.81 1.88
CA ALA A 67 -6.90 -8.21 1.80
C ALA A 67 -5.98 -9.05 2.68
N MET A 68 -6.58 -9.95 3.46
CA MET A 68 -5.87 -10.79 4.42
C MET A 68 -6.30 -12.24 4.30
N SER A 69 -5.36 -13.15 4.56
CA SER A 69 -5.62 -14.58 4.65
C SER A 69 -4.85 -15.23 5.80
N LYS A 70 -5.47 -16.24 6.41
CA LYS A 70 -4.87 -17.07 7.45
C LYS A 70 -5.48 -18.47 7.40
N GLY A 71 -4.74 -19.45 6.86
CA GLY A 71 -5.31 -20.77 6.59
C GLY A 71 -6.48 -20.65 5.61
N THR A 72 -7.68 -21.04 6.03
CA THR A 72 -8.93 -20.91 5.27
C THR A 72 -9.74 -19.66 5.61
N ASP A 73 -9.26 -18.82 6.54
CA ASP A 73 -9.91 -17.56 6.89
C ASP A 73 -9.50 -16.44 5.92
N TYR A 74 -10.47 -15.62 5.52
CA TYR A 74 -10.28 -14.46 4.64
C TYR A 74 -10.94 -13.22 5.24
N HIS A 75 -10.32 -12.06 5.02
CA HIS A 75 -10.84 -10.76 5.46
C HIS A 75 -10.36 -9.68 4.50
N SER A 76 -11.29 -8.96 3.87
CA SER A 76 -11.01 -7.74 3.13
C SER A 76 -11.76 -6.57 3.71
N THR A 77 -11.19 -5.37 3.57
CA THR A 77 -11.82 -4.10 3.96
C THR A 77 -11.21 -2.96 3.16
N GLU A 78 -11.99 -1.91 2.94
CA GLU A 78 -11.50 -0.64 2.42
C GLU A 78 -11.41 0.38 3.53
N ILE A 79 -10.29 1.11 3.59
CA ILE A 79 -9.98 2.09 4.62
C ILE A 79 -9.74 3.42 3.95
N MET A 80 -10.53 4.44 4.31
CA MET A 80 -10.26 5.82 3.94
C MET A 80 -9.79 6.58 5.17
N LEU A 81 -8.66 7.27 5.07
CA LEU A 81 -8.14 8.10 6.14
C LEU A 81 -7.75 9.49 5.66
N ILE A 82 -7.83 10.45 6.57
CA ILE A 82 -7.45 11.85 6.39
C ILE A 82 -6.79 12.35 7.67
N HIS A 83 -5.89 13.33 7.57
CA HIS A 83 -5.29 13.97 8.76
C HIS A 83 -5.34 15.50 8.70
N ASP A 84 -5.38 16.15 9.85
CA ASP A 84 -5.29 17.61 9.96
C ASP A 84 -3.83 18.12 10.05
N GLY A 85 -2.87 17.21 10.25
CA GLY A 85 -1.45 17.52 10.44
C GLY A 85 -0.93 17.07 11.81
N THR A 86 -1.85 16.78 12.74
CA THR A 86 -1.61 16.27 14.08
C THR A 86 -2.38 14.96 14.34
N ASN A 87 -3.68 14.95 14.02
CA ASN A 87 -4.58 13.82 14.23
C ASN A 87 -4.96 13.17 12.90
N VAL A 88 -5.18 11.86 12.94
CA VAL A 88 -5.70 11.09 11.81
C VAL A 88 -7.11 10.62 12.14
N THR A 89 -8.02 10.74 11.18
CA THR A 89 -9.36 10.13 11.25
C THR A 89 -9.46 9.11 10.13
N LEU A 90 -10.02 7.94 10.42
CA LEU A 90 -10.26 6.89 9.43
C LEU A 90 -11.67 6.35 9.51
N THR A 91 -12.14 5.81 8.39
CA THR A 91 -13.34 4.98 8.30
C THR A 91 -13.02 3.68 7.57
N GLN A 92 -13.69 2.61 7.95
CA GLN A 92 -13.59 1.30 7.33
C GLN A 92 -14.96 0.94 6.73
N TYR A 93 -14.98 0.51 5.48
CA TYR A 93 -16.19 0.10 4.78
C TYR A 93 -15.90 -1.04 3.81
N GLY A 94 -16.95 -1.61 3.20
CA GLY A 94 -16.80 -2.71 2.25
C GLY A 94 -16.19 -3.99 2.86
N THR A 95 -16.34 -4.19 4.17
CA THR A 95 -15.70 -5.30 4.88
C THR A 95 -16.39 -6.63 4.57
N LEU A 96 -15.66 -7.57 3.99
CA LEU A 96 -16.11 -8.94 3.72
C LEU A 96 -15.16 -9.91 4.41
N LYS A 97 -15.68 -10.80 5.27
CA LYS A 97 -14.82 -11.71 6.03
C LYS A 97 -15.51 -12.99 6.48
N SER A 98 -14.75 -14.08 6.51
CA SER A 98 -15.12 -15.27 7.28
C SER A 98 -14.78 -15.08 8.77
N LYS A 99 -13.68 -14.37 9.06
CA LYS A 99 -13.21 -14.08 10.42
C LYS A 99 -12.46 -12.75 10.45
N SER A 100 -12.51 -12.04 11.58
CA SER A 100 -11.69 -10.84 11.77
C SER A 100 -10.22 -11.24 11.96
N LEU A 101 -9.38 -10.93 10.97
CA LEU A 101 -7.94 -11.27 10.98
C LEU A 101 -7.03 -10.18 11.56
N ALA A 102 -7.49 -8.93 11.57
CA ALA A 102 -6.78 -7.81 12.16
C ALA A 102 -7.76 -6.68 12.51
N THR A 103 -7.29 -5.73 13.31
CA THR A 103 -7.88 -4.40 13.49
C THR A 103 -6.93 -3.34 12.94
N PHE A 104 -7.51 -2.21 12.52
CA PHE A 104 -6.77 -1.09 11.94
C PHE A 104 -7.02 0.19 12.74
N ASP A 105 -5.96 0.96 12.88
CA ASP A 105 -5.95 2.32 13.43
C ASP A 105 -5.01 3.19 12.58
N ALA A 106 -4.92 4.49 12.82
CA ALA A 106 -3.93 5.34 12.18
C ALA A 106 -3.51 6.49 13.10
N ASP A 107 -2.24 6.87 12.99
CA ASP A 107 -1.67 7.97 13.76
C ASP A 107 -0.61 8.73 12.97
N ILE A 108 -0.23 9.91 13.47
CA ILE A 108 0.97 10.62 13.02
C ILE A 108 2.07 10.39 14.03
N SER A 109 3.26 10.06 13.54
CA SER A 109 4.47 9.91 14.35
C SER A 109 5.64 10.56 13.64
N GLY A 110 6.14 11.68 14.19
CA GLY A 110 7.14 12.49 13.51
C GLY A 110 6.57 13.11 12.23
N SER A 111 7.20 12.86 11.09
CA SER A 111 6.80 13.40 9.78
C SER A 111 5.78 12.55 9.02
N ASP A 112 5.38 11.40 9.56
CA ASP A 112 4.68 10.39 8.79
C ASP A 112 3.30 10.07 9.39
N VAL A 113 2.30 9.99 8.52
CA VAL A 113 1.07 9.25 8.80
C VAL A 113 1.38 7.77 8.71
N ARG A 114 0.85 6.99 9.66
CA ARG A 114 1.02 5.54 9.70
C ARG A 114 -0.35 4.86 9.72
N LEU A 115 -0.57 3.93 8.80
CA LEU A 115 -1.64 2.95 8.96
C LEU A 115 -1.14 1.87 9.91
N ARG A 116 -1.83 1.70 11.03
CA ARG A 116 -1.49 0.78 12.12
C ARG A 116 -2.35 -0.47 11.99
N CYS A 117 -1.74 -1.63 12.12
CA CYS A 117 -2.42 -2.91 12.04
C CYS A 117 -2.08 -3.75 13.27
N THR A 118 -3.11 -4.36 13.87
CA THR A 118 -2.96 -5.31 14.98
C THR A 118 -3.56 -6.65 14.55
N PRO A 119 -2.74 -7.67 14.22
CA PRO A 119 -3.27 -8.98 13.86
C PRO A 119 -3.98 -9.64 15.05
N ALA A 120 -5.06 -10.37 14.76
CA ALA A 120 -5.88 -11.03 15.78
C ALA A 120 -5.28 -12.37 16.27
N SER A 121 -4.10 -12.76 15.79
CA SER A 121 -3.54 -14.11 15.95
C SER A 121 -2.02 -14.12 15.81
N ALA A 122 -1.35 -14.98 16.58
CA ALA A 122 0.08 -15.26 16.41
C ALA A 122 0.38 -16.28 15.29
N THR A 123 -0.63 -17.00 14.80
CA THR A 123 -0.50 -17.79 13.56
C THR A 123 -0.33 -16.86 12.35
N ALA A 124 0.55 -17.24 11.43
CA ALA A 124 0.91 -16.48 10.23
C ALA A 124 -0.31 -15.96 9.47
N THR A 125 -0.48 -14.64 9.47
CA THR A 125 -1.51 -13.92 8.73
C THR A 125 -0.82 -13.14 7.62
N ASN A 126 -1.21 -13.40 6.37
CA ASN A 126 -0.76 -12.62 5.22
C ASN A 126 -1.64 -11.39 5.11
N ILE A 127 -1.03 -10.23 4.94
CA ILE A 127 -1.70 -8.93 4.84
C ILE A 127 -1.16 -8.24 3.59
N GLN A 128 -2.04 -8.01 2.63
CA GLN A 128 -1.74 -7.31 1.38
C GLN A 128 -2.58 -6.06 1.29
N TYR A 129 -2.03 -5.00 0.73
CA TYR A 129 -2.80 -3.79 0.48
C TYR A 129 -2.42 -3.10 -0.81
N ASP A 130 -3.42 -2.43 -1.39
CA ASP A 130 -3.29 -1.42 -2.41
C ASP A 130 -3.61 -0.07 -1.77
N ARG A 131 -2.71 0.91 -1.93
CA ARG A 131 -2.88 2.29 -1.45
C ARG A 131 -2.92 3.27 -2.61
N THR A 132 -3.78 4.28 -2.49
CA THR A 132 -3.68 5.55 -3.24
C THR A 132 -3.65 6.72 -2.25
N VAL A 133 -2.74 7.68 -2.44
CA VAL A 133 -2.65 8.92 -1.66
C VAL A 133 -3.13 10.13 -2.46
N VAL A 134 -3.62 11.13 -1.76
CA VAL A 134 -4.06 12.43 -2.30
C VAL A 134 -3.15 13.52 -1.78
N ASP A 135 -2.67 14.39 -2.67
CA ASP A 135 -1.75 15.48 -2.33
C ASP A 135 -2.34 16.45 -1.29
N ALA A 136 -1.46 17.12 -0.54
CA ALA A 136 -1.81 17.95 0.61
C ALA A 136 -2.37 19.34 0.29
#